data_AF-A0A8H6NN39-F1
#
_entry.id   AF-A0A8H6NN39-F1
#
_cell.length_a   1.000
_cell.length_b   1.000
_cell.length_c   1.000
_cell.angle_alpha   90.00
_cell.angle_beta   90.00
_cell.angle_gamma   90.00
#
_symmetry.space_group_name_H-M   'P 1'
#
loop_
_entity.id
_entity.type
_entity.pdbx_description
1 polymer ?
#
loop_
_entity_poly.entity_id
_entity_poly.type
_entity_poly.pdbx_seq_one_letter_code
_entity_poly.pdbx_strand_id
1 'polypeptide(L)'
;MHLLTNPAAIALALHVGAALAQAPVILADTNRDGIISDLDAADKASWTPSRGAIFLPNVGDSAARCSTKDIRGNDLNNHELAACHDASGDVLFEPGLVAPLKTLPLEVADGAYATIYASPDNAARRVRVFVNNYTNSTSGWKIFDPDFRFSAASIRAGITLGIDGREFVKDASQWDGKVTVHFDVHGNDTVASDSVELKVAPVLVHHHLQPVDTLVSVAADGPGSAQATFLRDMDLGRTAAGLEKPILMFNGSGDVWAQDFIEPGYASMPGPEGPVSIRIILRSAQPNRPAGRQVFGQLRGKGIGGYQPDSGKGGHGYWQINSYGNLETIPPYTSRNGTKYPVGRIIQGKHFDTLPAEPVDVFLKGQALQTPLLLEAGWLAIGHVDEFVQFLPSNKTALGFTIAVADTTSAIDVLRNAAAAGHGSIPTVSFNASLLGNFSLATPEQLAETIDFVLANETFYRVNAYAQKQIDANLDILLSEVPLSKEEVVKVPVLFRELDFGGFGNGDMPLEDDVQNPFETVRGGEKVLGAFSPAAINGIVIGRHYLCPKPWGPVVEGVDLFEKALREVYAEAGMGISFVDDFLSHHVAGGEIHCGSNTLRETAVKWWE
;
A
#
# COMPACT_ATOMS: atom_id res chain seq x y z
N MET A 1 23.37 -88.83 25.75
CA MET A 1 24.36 -88.77 26.84
C MET A 1 24.01 -87.54 27.68
N HIS A 2 23.33 -87.77 28.80
CA HIS A 2 23.17 -86.88 29.97
C HIS A 2 24.56 -86.40 30.47
N LEU A 3 24.82 -85.31 31.21
CA LEU A 3 24.18 -84.42 32.19
C LEU A 3 24.93 -83.04 32.13
N LEU A 4 24.33 -81.85 32.33
CA LEU A 4 24.16 -81.09 33.62
C LEU A 4 25.44 -81.11 34.50
N THR A 5 26.03 -80.04 35.06
CA THR A 5 25.63 -78.69 35.53
C THR A 5 26.89 -77.97 36.07
N ASN A 6 27.00 -76.63 35.98
CA ASN A 6 27.19 -75.78 37.17
C ASN A 6 26.87 -74.28 36.87
N PRO A 7 25.94 -73.63 37.60
CA PRO A 7 25.56 -72.23 37.44
C PRO A 7 26.25 -71.35 38.49
N ALA A 8 27.10 -70.41 38.07
CA ALA A 8 27.58 -69.32 38.94
C ALA A 8 28.22 -68.20 38.12
N ALA A 9 27.39 -67.35 37.51
CA ALA A 9 27.74 -65.96 37.16
C ALA A 9 26.45 -65.18 36.87
N ILE A 10 25.55 -65.14 37.86
CA ILE A 10 24.55 -64.08 37.97
C ILE A 10 25.15 -63.00 38.87
N ALA A 11 24.92 -61.74 38.47
CA ALA A 11 25.24 -60.50 39.16
C ALA A 11 26.64 -59.91 38.89
N LEU A 12 26.76 -59.20 37.76
CA LEU A 12 27.42 -57.89 37.78
C LEU A 12 26.76 -56.94 36.77
N ALA A 13 25.96 -56.04 37.34
CA ALA A 13 25.61 -54.70 36.85
C ALA A 13 24.87 -54.56 35.49
N LEU A 14 23.54 -54.70 35.53
CA LEU A 14 22.68 -53.60 35.07
C LEU A 14 22.93 -52.37 35.97
N HIS A 15 22.66 -51.16 35.44
CA HIS A 15 22.99 -49.78 35.91
C HIS A 15 24.14 -49.23 35.04
N VAL A 16 23.93 -48.43 33.99
CA VAL A 16 23.11 -47.21 33.83
C VAL A 16 22.63 -47.21 32.36
N GLY A 17 21.35 -47.08 32.04
CA GLY A 17 20.55 -45.86 32.23
C GLY A 17 20.59 -45.05 30.93
N ALA A 18 19.44 -44.95 30.29
CA ALA A 18 19.23 -44.29 29.01
C ALA A 18 19.77 -42.84 28.98
N ALA A 19 20.40 -42.49 27.87
CA ALA A 19 20.28 -41.15 27.30
C ALA A 19 20.09 -41.35 25.80
N LEU A 20 18.84 -41.22 25.33
CA LEU A 20 18.62 -40.70 23.99
C LEU A 20 19.34 -39.34 24.00
N ALA A 21 20.52 -39.25 23.38
CA ALA A 21 21.16 -37.98 23.12
C ALA A 21 20.15 -37.16 22.30
N GLN A 22 19.49 -36.19 22.92
CA GLN A 22 18.55 -35.32 22.23
C GLN A 22 19.29 -34.64 21.08
N ALA A 23 18.66 -34.56 19.91
CA ALA A 23 19.20 -33.75 18.82
C ALA A 23 19.11 -32.26 19.19
N PRO A 24 20.00 -31.39 18.67
CA PRO A 24 19.80 -29.96 18.78
C PRO A 24 18.44 -29.56 18.20
N VAL A 25 17.77 -28.60 18.83
CA VAL A 25 16.48 -28.09 18.38
C VAL A 25 16.49 -26.56 18.40
N ILE A 26 16.23 -25.93 17.26
CA ILE A 26 15.88 -24.51 17.12
C ILE A 26 14.42 -24.36 16.70
N LEU A 27 13.69 -23.42 17.29
CA LEU A 27 12.26 -23.19 17.05
C LEU A 27 12.01 -21.72 16.71
N ALA A 28 11.01 -21.48 15.88
CA ALA A 28 10.38 -20.19 15.61
C ALA A 28 8.86 -20.40 15.51
N ASP A 29 8.05 -19.35 15.53
CA ASP A 29 6.58 -19.45 15.42
C ASP A 29 6.15 -19.84 13.99
N THR A 30 6.19 -21.14 13.70
CA THR A 30 5.92 -21.70 12.37
C THR A 30 4.45 -22.01 12.14
N ASN A 31 3.68 -22.24 13.21
CA ASN A 31 2.23 -22.38 13.13
C ASN A 31 1.49 -21.03 13.11
N ARG A 32 2.21 -19.92 13.34
CA ARG A 32 1.74 -18.53 13.21
C ARG A 32 0.69 -18.16 14.25
N ASP A 33 0.80 -18.72 15.45
CA ASP A 33 -0.09 -18.43 16.58
C ASP A 33 0.45 -17.32 17.50
N GLY A 34 1.66 -16.80 17.21
CA GLY A 34 2.32 -15.75 17.96
C GLY A 34 3.19 -16.24 19.12
N ILE A 35 3.27 -17.55 19.37
CA ILE A 35 3.95 -18.13 20.54
C ILE A 35 4.79 -19.35 20.14
N ILE A 36 6.09 -19.32 20.43
CA ILE A 36 6.94 -20.50 20.15
C ILE A 36 6.67 -21.64 21.13
N SER A 37 6.27 -22.80 20.63
CA SER A 37 6.00 -24.01 21.40
C SER A 37 6.53 -25.28 20.71
N ASP A 38 6.31 -26.45 21.31
CA ASP A 38 6.70 -27.73 20.70
C ASP A 38 5.91 -28.02 19.41
N LEU A 39 4.77 -27.36 19.20
CA LEU A 39 3.98 -27.45 17.96
C LEU A 39 4.73 -26.88 16.75
N ASP A 40 5.80 -26.13 16.98
CA ASP A 40 6.65 -25.56 15.93
C ASP A 40 7.73 -26.51 15.43
N ALA A 41 7.92 -27.67 16.06
CA ALA A 41 8.97 -28.60 15.67
C ALA A 41 8.75 -29.23 14.28
N ALA A 42 7.48 -29.39 13.86
CA ALA A 42 7.14 -30.04 12.60
C ALA A 42 7.45 -29.14 11.39
N ASP A 43 8.07 -29.70 10.35
CA ASP A 43 8.30 -29.10 9.02
C ASP A 43 8.96 -27.70 8.99
N LYS A 44 9.56 -27.28 10.11
CA LYS A 44 10.14 -25.95 10.31
C LYS A 44 11.31 -25.61 9.38
N ALA A 45 11.96 -26.61 8.81
CA ALA A 45 13.04 -26.44 7.85
C ALA A 45 12.55 -26.01 6.45
N SER A 46 11.24 -25.86 6.24
CA SER A 46 10.67 -25.41 4.98
C SER A 46 9.54 -24.41 5.21
N TRP A 47 9.57 -23.29 4.49
CA TRP A 47 8.53 -22.28 4.50
C TRP A 47 7.54 -22.48 3.35
N THR A 48 6.25 -22.52 3.69
CA THR A 48 5.11 -22.67 2.78
C THR A 48 4.08 -21.57 3.04
N PRO A 49 3.15 -21.30 2.11
CA PRO A 49 2.07 -20.34 2.35
C PRO A 49 1.21 -20.66 3.58
N SER A 50 1.14 -21.91 4.04
CA SER A 50 0.32 -22.31 5.21
C SER A 50 1.12 -22.54 6.51
N ARG A 51 2.45 -22.62 6.45
CA ARG A 51 3.30 -22.93 7.60
C ARG A 51 4.72 -22.39 7.39
N GLY A 52 5.33 -21.90 8.46
CA GLY A 52 6.67 -21.33 8.47
C GLY A 52 6.65 -19.94 9.06
N ALA A 53 7.70 -19.61 9.81
CA ALA A 53 7.75 -18.38 10.58
C ALA A 53 7.92 -17.14 9.70
N ILE A 54 7.41 -16.02 10.18
CA ILE A 54 7.42 -14.73 9.49
C ILE A 54 8.20 -13.74 10.34
N PHE A 55 9.01 -12.90 9.71
CA PHE A 55 9.69 -11.80 10.39
C PHE A 55 9.48 -10.47 9.66
N LEU A 56 9.64 -9.36 10.37
CA LEU A 56 9.41 -8.03 9.81
C LEU A 56 10.71 -7.37 9.31
N PRO A 57 10.61 -6.53 8.26
CA PRO A 57 11.65 -5.56 7.96
C PRO A 57 11.65 -4.48 9.07
N ASN A 58 12.74 -4.34 9.81
CA ASN A 58 12.85 -3.35 10.89
C ASN A 58 13.36 -2.00 10.34
N VAL A 59 12.58 -1.44 9.42
CA VAL A 59 12.96 -0.30 8.56
C VAL A 59 12.31 1.03 8.99
N GLY A 60 11.94 1.15 10.26
CA GLY A 60 11.48 2.40 10.87
C GLY A 60 12.63 3.34 11.26
N ASP A 61 12.33 4.35 12.06
CA ASP A 61 13.32 5.19 12.75
C ASP A 61 12.86 5.51 14.18
N SER A 62 12.78 4.48 15.02
CA SER A 62 12.26 4.57 16.40
C SER A 62 13.07 5.50 17.31
N ALA A 63 14.33 5.78 16.96
CA ALA A 63 15.20 6.68 17.71
C ALA A 63 15.41 8.06 17.03
N ALA A 64 14.67 8.35 15.94
CA ALA A 64 14.75 9.60 15.18
C ALA A 64 16.20 9.99 14.79
N ARG A 65 17.00 9.00 14.35
CA ARG A 65 18.42 9.18 14.03
C ARG A 65 18.65 9.59 12.58
N CYS A 66 17.68 9.36 11.70
CA CYS A 66 17.88 9.51 10.28
C CYS A 66 17.69 10.97 9.85
N SER A 67 18.81 11.68 9.74
CA SER A 67 18.86 13.04 9.21
C SER A 67 18.42 13.09 7.74
N THR A 68 17.79 14.20 7.34
CA THR A 68 17.53 14.54 5.93
C THR A 68 18.68 15.29 5.28
N LYS A 69 19.69 15.67 6.07
CA LYS A 69 20.86 16.45 5.65
C LYS A 69 22.18 15.75 5.96
N ASP A 70 23.19 15.98 5.14
CA ASP A 70 24.56 15.54 5.38
C ASP A 70 25.24 16.34 6.51
N ILE A 71 26.47 15.98 6.86
CA ILE A 71 27.27 16.66 7.90
C ILE A 71 27.63 18.12 7.56
N ARG A 72 27.44 18.54 6.30
CA ARG A 72 27.67 19.91 5.82
C ARG A 72 26.37 20.71 5.71
N GLY A 73 25.21 20.11 5.99
CA GLY A 73 23.89 20.72 5.92
C GLY A 73 23.21 20.65 4.55
N ASN A 74 23.81 19.96 3.56
CA ASN A 74 23.20 19.76 2.25
C ASN A 74 22.11 18.69 2.34
N ASP A 75 21.07 18.80 1.50
CA ASP A 75 20.03 17.78 1.44
C ASP A 75 20.58 16.47 0.88
N LEU A 76 20.22 15.36 1.52
CA LEU A 76 20.56 14.02 1.06
C LEU A 76 19.81 13.70 -0.24
N ASN A 77 20.42 12.93 -1.12
CA ASN A 77 19.73 12.42 -2.30
C ASN A 77 18.68 11.36 -1.90
N ASN A 78 17.81 10.98 -2.84
CA ASN A 78 16.70 10.07 -2.58
C ASN A 78 17.14 8.69 -2.03
N HIS A 79 18.25 8.14 -2.51
CA HIS A 79 18.78 6.86 -2.03
C HIS A 79 19.43 6.97 -0.66
N GLU A 80 20.15 8.07 -0.40
CA GLU A 80 20.73 8.36 0.92
C GLU A 80 19.65 8.55 1.99
N LEU A 81 18.53 9.21 1.64
CA LEU A 81 17.37 9.31 2.52
C LEU A 81 16.85 7.92 2.88
N ALA A 82 16.65 7.04 1.90
CA ALA A 82 16.09 5.71 2.12
C ALA A 82 17.05 4.74 2.84
N ALA A 83 18.37 4.95 2.71
CA ALA A 83 19.39 4.06 3.28
C ALA A 83 19.45 4.09 4.81
N CYS A 84 18.93 5.13 5.47
CA CYS A 84 18.88 5.20 6.92
C CYS A 84 17.55 4.68 7.48
N HIS A 85 17.65 3.74 8.42
CA HIS A 85 16.54 3.20 9.21
C HIS A 85 17.08 2.43 10.44
N ASP A 86 16.21 1.88 11.28
CA ASP A 86 16.59 1.14 12.49
C ASP A 86 17.46 -0.10 12.22
N ALA A 87 17.27 -0.74 11.06
CA ALA A 87 18.09 -1.86 10.61
C ALA A 87 19.29 -1.52 9.71
N SER A 88 19.64 -0.25 9.53
CA SER A 88 20.81 0.13 8.71
C SER A 88 22.15 -0.15 9.40
N GLY A 89 22.15 -0.37 10.72
CA GLY A 89 23.31 -0.80 11.51
C GLY A 89 23.02 -2.06 12.33
N ASP A 90 23.86 -2.29 13.33
CA ASP A 90 23.85 -3.53 14.15
C ASP A 90 23.20 -3.37 15.52
N VAL A 91 22.85 -2.15 15.88
CA VAL A 91 22.11 -1.84 17.11
C VAL A 91 20.62 -2.09 16.88
N LEU A 92 19.99 -2.81 17.82
CA LEU A 92 18.55 -3.04 17.80
C LEU A 92 17.81 -1.89 18.50
N PHE A 93 17.17 -1.02 17.72
CA PHE A 93 16.41 0.12 18.23
C PHE A 93 14.94 -0.21 18.55
N GLU A 94 14.30 -1.05 17.74
CA GLU A 94 12.90 -1.45 17.92
C GLU A 94 12.79 -2.97 18.13
N PRO A 95 13.00 -3.46 19.37
CA PRO A 95 12.88 -4.88 19.68
C PRO A 95 11.44 -5.41 19.52
N GLY A 96 10.43 -4.54 19.50
CA GLY A 96 9.03 -4.92 19.27
C GLY A 96 8.74 -5.49 17.88
N LEU A 97 9.63 -5.27 16.89
CA LEU A 97 9.48 -5.79 15.52
C LEU A 97 10.32 -7.06 15.26
N VAL A 98 11.00 -7.59 16.27
CA VAL A 98 11.86 -8.77 16.14
C VAL A 98 11.02 -10.04 16.28
N ALA A 99 11.10 -10.93 15.30
CA ALA A 99 10.50 -12.25 15.40
C ALA A 99 11.33 -13.12 16.35
N PRO A 100 10.72 -13.79 17.34
CA PRO A 100 11.46 -14.59 18.31
C PRO A 100 11.94 -15.92 17.68
N LEU A 101 13.10 -16.40 18.12
CA LEU A 101 13.54 -17.79 17.97
C LEU A 101 14.07 -18.31 19.30
N LYS A 102 14.12 -19.62 19.50
CA LYS A 102 14.77 -20.21 20.68
C LYS A 102 15.38 -21.57 20.36
N THR A 103 16.47 -21.91 21.03
CA THR A 103 16.93 -23.30 21.09
C THR A 103 16.37 -23.98 22.33
N LEU A 104 16.10 -25.29 22.24
CA LEU A 104 15.77 -26.07 23.43
C LEU A 104 17.04 -26.39 24.23
N PRO A 105 16.95 -26.51 25.57
CA PRO A 105 18.02 -27.04 26.40
C PRO A 105 18.53 -28.38 25.86
N LEU A 106 19.86 -28.51 25.76
CA LEU A 106 20.50 -29.74 25.29
C LEU A 106 21.69 -30.11 26.19
N GLU A 107 21.68 -31.33 26.71
CA GLU A 107 22.79 -31.87 27.48
C GLU A 107 24.01 -32.16 26.59
N VAL A 108 25.13 -31.50 26.88
CA VAL A 108 26.39 -31.61 26.13
C VAL A 108 27.60 -31.66 27.07
N ALA A 109 28.70 -32.24 26.57
CA ALA A 109 29.99 -32.25 27.27
C ALA A 109 30.57 -30.83 27.42
N ASP A 110 31.42 -30.60 28.43
CA ASP A 110 31.95 -29.25 28.73
C ASP A 110 32.81 -28.63 27.62
N GLY A 111 33.39 -29.45 26.74
CA GLY A 111 34.15 -28.99 25.57
C GLY A 111 33.29 -28.68 24.34
N ALA A 112 31.98 -28.92 24.40
CA ALA A 112 31.08 -28.67 23.27
C ALA A 112 30.84 -27.16 23.09
N TYR A 113 30.61 -26.77 21.84
CA TYR A 113 30.19 -25.42 21.49
C TYR A 113 29.17 -25.44 20.36
N ALA A 114 28.44 -24.35 20.18
CA ALA A 114 27.50 -24.22 19.07
C ALA A 114 27.79 -22.99 18.23
N THR A 115 27.43 -23.06 16.96
CA THR A 115 27.43 -21.96 16.00
C THR A 115 26.00 -21.76 15.49
N ILE A 116 25.58 -20.50 15.39
CA ILE A 116 24.28 -20.12 14.85
C ILE A 116 24.52 -19.13 13.71
N TYR A 117 23.94 -19.39 12.54
CA TYR A 117 24.15 -18.54 11.37
C TYR A 117 22.96 -18.59 10.42
N ALA A 118 22.83 -17.54 9.60
CA ALA A 118 21.82 -17.44 8.57
C ALA A 118 22.38 -17.86 7.21
N SER A 119 21.54 -18.41 6.33
CA SER A 119 21.88 -18.79 4.97
C SER A 119 20.67 -18.68 4.03
N PRO A 120 20.87 -18.67 2.69
CA PRO A 120 22.15 -18.51 1.99
C PRO A 120 22.79 -17.12 2.22
N ASP A 121 24.06 -16.92 1.83
CA ASP A 121 24.82 -15.68 2.08
C ASP A 121 24.13 -14.40 1.57
N ASN A 122 23.34 -14.51 0.50
CA ASN A 122 22.54 -13.38 0.00
C ASN A 122 21.42 -13.02 1.00
N ALA A 123 20.73 -13.99 1.58
CA ALA A 123 19.72 -13.78 2.61
C ALA A 123 20.35 -13.34 3.94
N ALA A 124 21.47 -13.95 4.33
CA ALA A 124 22.19 -13.65 5.58
C ALA A 124 22.59 -12.16 5.69
N ARG A 125 22.97 -11.55 4.56
CA ARG A 125 23.31 -10.11 4.49
C ARG A 125 22.10 -9.16 4.61
N ARG A 126 20.88 -9.69 4.49
CA ARG A 126 19.63 -8.93 4.50
C ARG A 126 18.84 -9.07 5.79
N VAL A 127 19.36 -9.85 6.74
CA VAL A 127 18.73 -10.05 8.05
C VAL A 127 19.73 -9.75 9.16
N ARG A 128 19.24 -9.67 10.39
CA ARG A 128 20.05 -9.61 11.60
C ARG A 128 19.54 -10.66 12.57
N VAL A 129 20.46 -11.45 13.12
CA VAL A 129 20.14 -12.43 14.16
C VAL A 129 20.75 -11.94 15.47
N PHE A 130 19.93 -11.84 16.50
CA PHE A 130 20.30 -11.35 17.82
C PHE A 130 20.20 -12.45 18.85
N VAL A 131 21.05 -12.39 19.87
CA VAL A 131 20.91 -13.15 21.11
C VAL A 131 20.45 -12.24 22.23
N ASN A 132 19.55 -12.73 23.09
CA ASN A 132 19.20 -12.06 24.33
C ASN A 132 19.81 -12.81 25.53
N ASN A 133 20.83 -12.21 26.14
CA ASN A 133 21.52 -12.79 27.30
C ASN A 133 20.80 -12.56 28.63
N TYR A 134 19.69 -11.81 28.64
CA TYR A 134 18.91 -11.53 29.83
C TYR A 134 17.45 -11.88 29.55
N THR A 135 16.96 -12.97 30.14
CA THR A 135 15.64 -13.55 29.86
C THR A 135 14.46 -12.58 30.02
N ASN A 136 14.64 -11.44 30.70
CA ASN A 136 13.59 -10.46 30.98
C ASN A 136 13.99 -8.99 30.69
N SER A 137 14.96 -8.71 29.80
CA SER A 137 15.30 -7.33 29.43
C SER A 137 15.39 -7.10 27.92
N THR A 138 14.73 -6.05 27.44
CA THR A 138 14.86 -5.55 26.06
C THR A 138 16.22 -4.91 25.78
N SER A 139 16.99 -4.53 26.82
CA SER A 139 18.37 -4.03 26.67
C SER A 139 19.41 -5.13 26.47
N GLY A 140 19.00 -6.40 26.51
CA GLY A 140 19.89 -7.56 26.45
C GLY A 140 20.23 -8.06 25.04
N TRP A 141 19.57 -7.54 24.01
CA TRP A 141 19.75 -7.95 22.63
C TRP A 141 21.08 -7.50 22.04
N LYS A 142 21.84 -8.44 21.48
CA LYS A 142 23.10 -8.17 20.79
C LYS A 142 23.20 -9.00 19.52
N ILE A 143 23.68 -8.37 18.44
CA ILE A 143 24.13 -9.13 17.27
C ILE A 143 25.38 -9.90 17.65
N PHE A 144 25.61 -11.04 17.01
CA PHE A 144 26.82 -11.83 17.16
C PHE A 144 27.37 -12.22 15.79
N ASP A 145 28.68 -12.48 15.74
CA ASP A 145 29.35 -12.95 14.54
C ASP A 145 28.90 -14.39 14.21
N PRO A 146 28.67 -14.76 12.94
CA PRO A 146 28.34 -16.14 12.56
C PRO A 146 29.34 -17.20 13.09
N ASP A 147 30.62 -16.84 13.25
CA ASP A 147 31.66 -17.71 13.81
C ASP A 147 31.69 -17.70 15.35
N PHE A 148 30.80 -16.95 16.00
CA PHE A 148 30.69 -16.90 17.46
C PHE A 148 30.34 -18.27 18.03
N ARG A 149 31.13 -18.70 19.00
CA ARG A 149 30.97 -20.00 19.67
C ARG A 149 30.17 -19.82 20.96
N PHE A 150 28.93 -20.29 20.94
CA PHE A 150 28.11 -20.41 22.14
C PHE A 150 28.65 -21.56 23.01
N SER A 151 28.83 -21.29 24.30
CA SER A 151 29.42 -22.23 25.25
C SER A 151 28.51 -23.44 25.54
N ALA A 152 29.08 -24.55 26.02
CA ALA A 152 28.31 -25.68 26.56
C ALA A 152 27.26 -25.25 27.61
N ALA A 153 27.55 -24.24 28.43
CA ALA A 153 26.59 -23.71 29.40
C ALA A 153 25.38 -23.05 28.73
N SER A 154 25.60 -22.32 27.62
CA SER A 154 24.52 -21.71 26.83
C SER A 154 23.66 -22.77 26.15
N ILE A 155 24.28 -23.84 25.62
CA ILE A 155 23.58 -24.96 24.99
C ILE A 155 22.70 -25.70 26.01
N ARG A 156 23.24 -25.98 27.20
CA ARG A 156 22.49 -26.61 28.31
C ARG A 156 21.33 -25.75 28.80
N ALA A 157 21.45 -24.43 28.76
CA ALA A 157 20.39 -23.51 29.17
C ALA A 157 19.31 -23.30 28.10
N GLY A 158 19.64 -23.52 26.82
CA GLY A 158 18.87 -22.98 25.70
C GLY A 158 19.22 -21.51 25.45
N ILE A 159 19.10 -21.09 24.19
CA ILE A 159 19.51 -19.76 23.72
C ILE A 159 18.28 -19.02 23.21
N THR A 160 18.00 -17.85 23.77
CA THR A 160 16.94 -16.95 23.29
C THR A 160 17.49 -16.07 22.17
N LEU A 161 16.81 -16.13 21.02
CA LEU A 161 17.24 -15.48 19.79
C LEU A 161 16.10 -14.63 19.22
N GLY A 162 16.46 -13.77 18.28
CA GLY A 162 15.50 -12.95 17.54
C GLY A 162 16.04 -12.61 16.16
N ILE A 163 15.15 -12.44 15.19
CA ILE A 163 15.49 -12.07 13.82
C ILE A 163 14.65 -10.89 13.33
N ASP A 164 15.29 -10.00 12.59
CA ASP A 164 14.60 -9.02 11.76
C ASP A 164 15.27 -8.85 10.39
N GLY A 165 14.55 -8.19 9.48
CA GLY A 165 15.05 -7.84 8.16
C GLY A 165 15.71 -6.46 8.15
N ARG A 166 16.85 -6.36 7.48
CA ARG A 166 17.44 -5.08 7.06
C ARG A 166 16.64 -4.42 5.95
N GLU A 167 15.97 -5.22 5.15
CA GLU A 167 15.11 -4.76 4.07
C GLU A 167 13.93 -5.72 3.89
N PHE A 168 12.93 -5.27 3.12
CA PHE A 168 11.88 -6.10 2.56
C PHE A 168 12.27 -6.56 1.15
N VAL A 169 11.47 -7.46 0.55
CA VAL A 169 11.70 -7.90 -0.84
C VAL A 169 11.52 -6.71 -1.78
N LYS A 170 12.58 -6.37 -2.52
CA LYS A 170 12.53 -5.35 -3.59
C LYS A 170 12.47 -5.97 -4.99
N ASP A 171 13.16 -7.08 -5.17
CA ASP A 171 13.17 -7.88 -6.38
C ASP A 171 13.31 -9.36 -5.98
N ALA A 172 12.26 -10.15 -6.23
CA ALA A 172 12.22 -11.57 -5.89
C ALA A 172 13.25 -12.41 -6.66
N SER A 173 13.80 -11.90 -7.78
CA SER A 173 14.90 -12.56 -8.49
C SER A 173 16.23 -12.47 -7.74
N GLN A 174 16.40 -11.45 -6.88
CA GLN A 174 17.59 -11.24 -6.06
C GLN A 174 17.47 -11.92 -4.69
N TRP A 175 16.28 -11.81 -4.11
CA TRP A 175 15.94 -12.43 -2.83
C TRP A 175 14.41 -12.59 -2.71
N ASP A 176 13.95 -13.82 -2.58
CA ASP A 176 12.52 -14.15 -2.44
C ASP A 176 11.98 -13.93 -1.01
N GLY A 177 12.80 -13.33 -0.14
CA GLY A 177 12.46 -13.06 1.26
C GLY A 177 12.76 -14.21 2.22
N LYS A 178 13.20 -15.39 1.75
CA LYS A 178 13.48 -16.54 2.62
C LYS A 178 14.87 -16.48 3.24
N VAL A 179 14.99 -17.00 4.44
CA VAL A 179 16.25 -17.22 5.15
C VAL A 179 16.15 -18.47 6.01
N THR A 180 17.21 -19.27 6.06
CA THR A 180 17.32 -20.39 7.00
C THR A 180 18.31 -20.04 8.10
N VAL A 181 17.90 -20.17 9.36
CA VAL A 181 18.76 -20.06 10.53
C VAL A 181 19.16 -21.45 10.98
N HIS A 182 20.46 -21.72 11.03
CA HIS A 182 21.05 -22.99 11.44
C HIS A 182 21.52 -22.95 12.89
N PHE A 183 21.44 -24.09 13.57
CA PHE A 183 21.96 -24.33 14.90
C PHE A 183 22.80 -25.60 14.88
N ASP A 184 24.13 -25.42 14.81
CA ASP A 184 25.10 -26.52 14.74
C ASP A 184 25.80 -26.67 16.08
N VAL A 185 25.72 -27.86 16.68
CA VAL A 185 26.37 -28.24 17.94
C VAL A 185 27.56 -29.14 17.65
N HIS A 186 28.74 -28.71 18.08
CA HIS A 186 30.04 -29.36 17.85
C HIS A 186 30.51 -30.03 19.13
N GLY A 187 30.84 -31.33 19.07
CA GLY A 187 31.40 -32.06 20.20
C GLY A 187 31.98 -33.42 19.80
N ASN A 188 33.11 -33.82 20.43
CA ASN A 188 33.79 -35.11 20.19
C ASN A 188 33.94 -35.47 18.70
N ASP A 189 34.44 -34.53 17.90
CA ASP A 189 34.62 -34.65 16.43
C ASP A 189 33.33 -34.90 15.62
N THR A 190 32.16 -34.68 16.23
CA THR A 190 30.85 -34.76 15.57
C THR A 190 30.16 -33.41 15.55
N VAL A 191 29.32 -33.20 14.53
CA VAL A 191 28.42 -32.05 14.42
C VAL A 191 27.00 -32.58 14.31
N ALA A 192 26.12 -32.08 15.17
CA ALA A 192 24.68 -32.27 15.07
C ALA A 192 24.03 -30.94 14.73
N SER A 193 23.04 -30.95 13.85
CA SER A 193 22.47 -29.73 13.28
C SER A 193 20.96 -29.76 13.29
N ASP A 194 20.36 -28.59 13.39
CA ASP A 194 18.95 -28.34 13.16
C ASP A 194 18.76 -26.94 12.60
N SER A 195 17.63 -26.68 11.93
CA SER A 195 17.39 -25.40 11.28
C SER A 195 15.92 -25.02 11.22
N VAL A 196 15.68 -23.74 11.00
CA VAL A 196 14.34 -23.19 10.76
C VAL A 196 14.38 -22.19 9.61
N GLU A 197 13.46 -22.35 8.65
CA GLU A 197 13.28 -21.43 7.53
C GLU A 197 12.20 -20.40 7.87
N LEU A 198 12.50 -19.12 7.64
CA LEU A 198 11.60 -18.01 7.83
C LEU A 198 11.48 -17.20 6.53
N LYS A 199 10.43 -16.40 6.41
CA LYS A 199 10.24 -15.46 5.30
C LYS A 199 9.96 -14.06 5.83
N VAL A 200 10.59 -13.04 5.24
CA VAL A 200 10.25 -11.65 5.54
C VAL A 200 8.82 -11.38 5.08
N ALA A 201 8.06 -10.63 5.88
CA ALA A 201 6.70 -10.23 5.52
C ALA A 201 6.71 -9.39 4.22
N PRO A 202 5.76 -9.65 3.29
CA PRO A 202 5.60 -8.82 2.11
C PRO A 202 5.10 -7.43 2.50
N VAL A 203 5.39 -6.44 1.66
CA VAL A 203 4.79 -5.12 1.76
C VAL A 203 3.49 -5.12 0.94
N LEU A 204 2.38 -4.87 1.60
CA LEU A 204 1.05 -4.88 1.00
C LEU A 204 0.45 -3.47 1.03
N VAL A 205 -0.22 -3.07 -0.04
CA VAL A 205 -0.96 -1.80 -0.11
C VAL A 205 -2.40 -1.99 0.33
N HIS A 206 -3.05 -0.89 0.65
CA HIS A 206 -4.36 -0.91 1.27
C HIS A 206 -5.51 -0.97 0.25
N HIS A 207 -6.64 -1.57 0.67
CA HIS A 207 -7.89 -1.55 -0.10
C HIS A 207 -8.98 -0.74 0.62
N HIS A 208 -9.95 -0.21 -0.12
CA HIS A 208 -10.97 0.72 0.39
C HIS A 208 -11.85 0.21 1.55
N LEU A 209 -11.97 -1.11 1.69
CA LEU A 209 -12.74 -1.73 2.78
C LEU A 209 -11.99 -1.81 4.12
N GLN A 210 -10.68 -1.55 4.14
CA GLN A 210 -9.94 -1.53 5.40
C GLN A 210 -10.31 -0.27 6.21
N PRO A 211 -10.40 -0.37 7.55
CA PRO A 211 -10.70 0.78 8.38
C PRO A 211 -9.67 1.89 8.18
N VAL A 212 -10.17 3.10 7.93
CA VAL A 212 -9.34 4.32 7.87
C VAL A 212 -8.99 4.72 9.29
N ASP A 213 -7.71 4.91 9.55
CA ASP A 213 -7.20 5.42 10.82
C ASP A 213 -7.04 6.94 10.76
N THR A 214 -6.38 7.44 9.72
CA THR A 214 -6.02 8.86 9.58
C THR A 214 -6.18 9.30 8.13
N LEU A 215 -6.86 10.43 7.90
CA LEU A 215 -6.84 11.13 6.60
C LEU A 215 -5.55 11.92 6.46
N VAL A 216 -5.01 11.99 5.25
CA VAL A 216 -3.80 12.71 4.90
C VAL A 216 -4.13 13.75 3.84
N SER A 217 -3.54 14.94 3.94
CA SER A 217 -3.58 15.95 2.87
C SER A 217 -2.37 16.90 3.01
N VAL A 218 -2.32 17.96 2.21
CA VAL A 218 -1.25 18.97 2.24
C VAL A 218 -1.76 20.24 2.90
N ALA A 219 -0.94 20.82 3.78
CA ALA A 219 -1.24 22.04 4.49
C ALA A 219 -1.50 23.20 3.53
N ALA A 220 -2.43 24.06 3.87
CA ALA A 220 -2.66 25.30 3.15
C ALA A 220 -1.56 26.33 3.42
N ASP A 221 -1.17 27.10 2.40
CA ASP A 221 -0.19 28.19 2.53
C ASP A 221 -0.66 29.31 3.48
N GLY A 222 -1.97 29.42 3.67
CA GLY A 222 -2.56 30.35 4.63
C GLY A 222 -4.09 30.35 4.62
N PRO A 223 -4.71 31.07 5.59
CA PRO A 223 -6.15 31.25 5.65
C PRO A 223 -6.71 31.88 4.37
N GLY A 224 -7.87 31.40 3.91
CA GLY A 224 -8.57 31.95 2.74
C GLY A 224 -8.07 31.46 1.38
N SER A 225 -7.01 30.62 1.34
CA SER A 225 -6.64 29.89 0.13
C SER A 225 -7.71 28.86 -0.26
N ALA A 226 -7.73 28.45 -1.54
CA ALA A 226 -8.59 27.37 -1.99
C ALA A 226 -8.34 26.08 -1.20
N GLN A 227 -7.07 25.78 -0.91
CA GLN A 227 -6.68 24.65 -0.08
C GLN A 227 -7.26 24.73 1.34
N ALA A 228 -7.28 25.91 1.96
CA ALA A 228 -7.87 26.06 3.29
C ALA A 228 -9.38 25.78 3.32
N THR A 229 -10.13 26.19 2.27
CA THR A 229 -11.55 25.84 2.14
C THR A 229 -11.73 24.33 1.98
N PHE A 230 -10.94 23.71 1.10
CA PHE A 230 -10.95 22.26 0.90
C PHE A 230 -10.69 21.50 2.20
N LEU A 231 -9.64 21.85 2.94
CA LEU A 231 -9.28 21.19 4.19
C LEU A 231 -10.35 21.35 5.27
N ARG A 232 -11.05 22.50 5.31
CA ARG A 232 -12.19 22.71 6.21
C ARG A 232 -13.33 21.75 5.88
N ASP A 233 -13.70 21.66 4.61
CA ASP A 233 -14.82 20.81 4.18
C ASP A 233 -14.46 19.32 4.30
N MET A 234 -13.20 18.96 4.06
CA MET A 234 -12.63 17.64 4.38
C MET A 234 -12.74 17.30 5.87
N ASP A 235 -12.45 18.24 6.78
CA ASP A 235 -12.56 18.01 8.23
C ASP A 235 -14.01 17.85 8.71
N LEU A 236 -14.95 18.58 8.09
CA LEU A 236 -16.38 18.36 8.29
C LEU A 236 -16.80 16.96 7.81
N GLY A 237 -16.34 16.56 6.63
CA GLY A 237 -16.54 15.22 6.09
C GLY A 237 -15.99 14.12 6.99
N ARG A 238 -14.75 14.28 7.45
CA ARG A 238 -14.07 13.40 8.42
C ARG A 238 -14.90 13.20 9.68
N THR A 239 -15.37 14.30 10.25
CA THR A 239 -16.21 14.28 11.48
C THR A 239 -17.54 13.58 11.22
N ALA A 240 -18.19 13.85 10.08
CA ALA A 240 -19.43 13.19 9.69
C ALA A 240 -19.26 11.68 9.47
N ALA A 241 -18.09 11.26 8.99
CA ALA A 241 -17.72 9.84 8.84
C ALA A 241 -17.33 9.16 10.16
N GLY A 242 -17.27 9.89 11.28
CA GLY A 242 -16.94 9.35 12.60
C GLY A 242 -15.45 9.11 12.85
N LEU A 243 -14.57 9.67 12.02
CA LEU A 243 -13.13 9.63 12.27
C LEU A 243 -12.76 10.63 13.36
N GLU A 244 -12.08 10.18 14.40
CA GLU A 244 -11.69 11.03 15.54
C GLU A 244 -10.35 11.71 15.33
N LYS A 245 -9.37 11.01 14.73
CA LYS A 245 -8.03 11.55 14.51
C LYS A 245 -8.06 12.74 13.54
N PRO A 246 -7.30 13.81 13.81
CA PRO A 246 -7.20 14.94 12.89
C PRO A 246 -6.51 14.52 11.59
N ILE A 247 -6.73 15.30 10.53
CA ILE A 247 -6.04 15.12 9.25
C ILE A 247 -4.53 15.34 9.46
N LEU A 248 -3.71 14.40 8.98
CA LEU A 248 -2.26 14.56 8.89
C LEU A 248 -1.95 15.48 7.71
N MET A 249 -1.23 16.58 7.97
CA MET A 249 -0.89 17.57 6.95
C MET A 249 0.58 17.50 6.57
N PHE A 250 0.87 17.26 5.30
CA PHE A 250 2.19 17.49 4.70
C PHE A 250 2.49 18.98 4.59
N ASN A 251 3.73 19.40 4.84
CA ASN A 251 4.11 20.82 4.83
C ASN A 251 5.50 21.12 4.25
N GLY A 252 6.14 20.12 3.64
CA GLY A 252 7.47 20.23 3.04
C GLY A 252 7.47 20.57 1.55
N SER A 253 6.30 20.75 0.92
CA SER A 253 6.13 21.10 -0.49
C SER A 253 4.75 21.74 -0.74
N GLY A 254 4.63 22.57 -1.79
CA GLY A 254 3.35 23.12 -2.27
C GLY A 254 2.59 22.20 -3.25
N ASP A 255 3.08 20.98 -3.46
CA ASP A 255 2.42 19.93 -4.24
C ASP A 255 1.22 19.39 -3.47
N VAL A 256 0.00 19.78 -3.86
CA VAL A 256 -1.25 19.48 -3.14
C VAL A 256 -1.74 18.03 -3.33
N TRP A 257 -1.11 17.26 -4.21
CA TRP A 257 -1.59 15.95 -4.66
C TRP A 257 -1.11 14.81 -3.74
N ALA A 258 -1.61 14.78 -2.50
CA ALA A 258 -1.16 13.82 -1.48
C ALA A 258 -1.34 12.34 -1.88
N GLN A 259 -2.26 12.03 -2.80
CA GLN A 259 -2.44 10.69 -3.36
C GLN A 259 -1.29 10.27 -4.27
N ASP A 260 -0.75 11.22 -5.01
CA ASP A 260 0.12 10.89 -6.13
C ASP A 260 1.54 10.53 -5.70
N PHE A 261 2.06 11.23 -4.69
CA PHE A 261 3.47 11.14 -4.34
C PHE A 261 3.78 10.08 -3.27
N ILE A 262 2.75 9.50 -2.64
CA ILE A 262 2.86 8.37 -1.72
C ILE A 262 1.75 7.33 -1.88
N GLU A 263 2.06 6.08 -1.55
CA GLU A 263 1.07 5.01 -1.37
C GLU A 263 1.34 4.33 -0.02
N PRO A 264 0.43 4.44 0.97
CA PRO A 264 0.57 3.76 2.25
C PRO A 264 0.43 2.24 2.11
N GLY A 265 1.45 1.51 2.60
CA GLY A 265 1.41 0.06 2.74
C GLY A 265 1.83 -0.41 4.13
N TYR A 266 1.88 -1.73 4.31
CA TYR A 266 2.20 -2.36 5.57
C TYR A 266 2.89 -3.72 5.39
N ALA A 267 3.61 -4.13 6.42
CA ALA A 267 4.06 -5.49 6.61
C ALA A 267 3.68 -5.95 8.02
N SER A 268 3.23 -7.19 8.17
CA SER A 268 2.80 -7.74 9.46
C SER A 268 3.31 -9.17 9.68
N MET A 269 3.47 -9.54 10.94
CA MET A 269 3.79 -10.91 11.39
C MET A 269 2.89 -11.31 12.56
N PRO A 270 2.75 -12.61 12.88
CA PRO A 270 2.02 -13.06 14.07
C PRO A 270 2.64 -12.50 15.35
N GLY A 271 1.80 -12.30 16.36
CA GLY A 271 2.21 -11.90 17.69
C GLY A 271 1.23 -12.45 18.74
N PRO A 272 1.66 -12.50 20.01
CA PRO A 272 0.91 -13.21 21.06
C PRO A 272 -0.48 -12.60 21.34
N GLU A 273 -0.65 -11.31 21.09
CA GLU A 273 -1.91 -10.57 21.29
C GLU A 273 -2.57 -10.14 19.96
N GLY A 274 -2.08 -10.66 18.83
CA GLY A 274 -2.47 -10.26 17.49
C GLY A 274 -1.29 -9.81 16.62
N PRO A 275 -1.55 -9.39 15.37
CA PRO A 275 -0.50 -9.03 14.42
C PRO A 275 0.41 -7.90 14.92
N VAL A 276 1.72 -8.10 14.82
CA VAL A 276 2.73 -7.04 14.95
C VAL A 276 2.98 -6.47 13.55
N SER A 277 2.99 -5.15 13.40
CA SER A 277 3.03 -4.51 12.08
C SER A 277 3.93 -3.28 12.01
N ILE A 278 4.43 -2.99 10.81
CA ILE A 278 5.11 -1.75 10.43
C ILE A 278 4.43 -1.17 9.20
N ARG A 279 4.25 0.16 9.15
CA ARG A 279 3.83 0.87 7.93
C ARG A 279 5.03 1.06 7.02
N ILE A 280 4.85 0.82 5.73
CA ILE A 280 5.83 1.08 4.70
C ILE A 280 5.19 2.04 3.71
N ILE A 281 5.65 3.29 3.68
CA ILE A 281 5.11 4.29 2.76
C ILE A 281 5.92 4.24 1.47
N LEU A 282 5.26 3.89 0.38
CA LEU A 282 5.88 3.84 -0.94
C LEU A 282 5.94 5.26 -1.48
N ARG A 283 7.12 5.71 -1.90
CA ARG A 283 7.24 6.93 -2.70
C ARG A 283 6.98 6.61 -4.17
N SER A 284 6.30 7.51 -4.89
CA SER A 284 6.07 7.35 -6.33
C SER A 284 7.38 7.32 -7.12
N ALA A 285 7.38 6.65 -8.29
CA ALA A 285 8.54 6.58 -9.18
C ALA A 285 8.72 7.87 -10.01
N GLN A 286 8.73 9.01 -9.30
CA GLN A 286 8.89 10.35 -9.83
C GLN A 286 10.07 11.02 -9.10
N PRO A 287 11.33 10.69 -9.45
CA PRO A 287 12.49 11.06 -8.65
C PRO A 287 12.64 12.57 -8.43
N ASN A 288 12.17 13.38 -9.39
CA ASN A 288 12.24 14.84 -9.36
C ASN A 288 11.04 15.50 -8.65
N ARG A 289 10.07 14.73 -8.14
CA ARG A 289 8.93 15.23 -7.36
C ARG A 289 9.32 15.35 -5.88
N PRO A 290 9.58 16.57 -5.36
CA PRO A 290 10.15 16.76 -4.03
C PRO A 290 9.17 16.37 -2.92
N ALA A 291 7.85 16.48 -3.17
CA ALA A 291 6.81 16.16 -2.20
C ALA A 291 6.93 14.72 -1.64
N GLY A 292 7.29 13.76 -2.49
CA GLY A 292 7.51 12.36 -2.10
C GLY A 292 8.66 12.17 -1.10
N ARG A 293 9.59 13.13 -0.95
CA ARG A 293 10.67 13.07 0.04
C ARG A 293 10.15 13.18 1.49
N GLN A 294 8.92 13.67 1.67
CA GLN A 294 8.27 13.75 2.97
C GLN A 294 7.98 12.37 3.60
N VAL A 295 8.02 11.28 2.82
CA VAL A 295 8.10 9.92 3.34
C VAL A 295 9.22 9.79 4.37
N PHE A 296 10.42 10.29 4.05
CA PHE A 296 11.60 10.17 4.89
C PHE A 296 11.78 11.35 5.85
N GLY A 297 11.32 12.54 5.45
CA GLY A 297 11.50 13.77 6.23
C GLY A 297 10.40 14.06 7.26
N GLN A 298 9.19 13.53 7.06
CA GLN A 298 8.03 13.83 7.90
C GLN A 298 7.34 12.57 8.46
N LEU A 299 7.20 11.50 7.67
CA LEU A 299 6.47 10.30 8.11
C LEU A 299 7.35 9.25 8.79
N ARG A 300 8.57 9.01 8.29
CA ARG A 300 9.45 7.99 8.85
C ARG A 300 9.69 8.23 10.34
N GLY A 301 9.53 7.18 11.12
CA GLY A 301 9.66 7.21 12.56
C GLY A 301 9.38 5.85 13.18
N LYS A 302 9.01 5.84 14.46
CA LYS A 302 8.63 4.60 15.15
C LYS A 302 7.45 3.92 14.44
N GLY A 303 7.68 2.70 13.94
CA GLY A 303 6.65 1.90 13.25
C GLY A 303 6.30 2.36 11.83
N ILE A 304 7.07 3.30 11.25
CA ILE A 304 6.87 3.78 9.87
C ILE A 304 8.21 3.81 9.13
N GLY A 305 8.35 2.96 8.12
CA GLY A 305 9.45 2.96 7.15
C GLY A 305 9.02 3.53 5.79
N GLY A 306 9.98 3.67 4.89
CA GLY A 306 9.74 4.20 3.54
C GLY A 306 10.37 3.33 2.45
N TYR A 307 9.71 3.29 1.29
CA TYR A 307 10.26 2.68 0.07
C TYR A 307 10.62 3.78 -0.94
N GLN A 308 11.85 3.71 -1.44
CA GLN A 308 12.33 4.51 -2.55
C GLN A 308 12.54 3.58 -3.76
N PRO A 309 11.80 3.76 -4.86
CA PRO A 309 12.05 3.05 -6.10
C PRO A 309 13.46 3.35 -6.62
N ASP A 310 14.11 2.33 -7.20
CA ASP A 310 15.36 2.52 -7.93
C ASP A 310 15.13 3.32 -9.23
N SER A 311 16.20 3.86 -9.81
CA SER A 311 16.13 4.42 -11.15
C SER A 311 16.03 3.28 -12.16
N GLY A 312 14.96 3.26 -12.96
CA GLY A 312 14.71 2.22 -13.96
C GLY A 312 13.84 2.72 -15.10
N LYS A 313 13.62 1.85 -16.11
CA LYS A 313 12.88 2.24 -17.32
C LYS A 313 11.45 2.64 -16.96
N GLY A 314 10.97 3.70 -17.61
CA GLY A 314 9.60 4.21 -17.45
C GLY A 314 9.36 5.05 -16.19
N GLY A 315 10.34 5.21 -15.28
CA GLY A 315 10.20 5.94 -14.00
C GLY A 315 11.00 7.25 -13.90
N HIS A 316 11.17 7.99 -14.99
CA HIS A 316 12.05 9.16 -15.02
C HIS A 316 11.31 10.48 -15.18
N GLY A 317 11.27 11.33 -14.15
CA GLY A 317 10.66 12.68 -14.23
C GLY A 317 9.29 12.77 -13.57
N TYR A 318 8.43 13.69 -14.04
CA TYR A 318 7.08 13.95 -13.51
C TYR A 318 5.97 13.21 -14.28
N TRP A 319 6.27 12.06 -14.87
CA TRP A 319 5.31 11.32 -15.71
C TRP A 319 4.12 10.86 -14.88
N GLN A 320 2.92 11.24 -15.32
CA GLN A 320 1.71 11.03 -14.54
C GLN A 320 1.34 9.56 -14.36
N ILE A 321 1.72 8.68 -15.30
CA ILE A 321 1.55 7.22 -15.17
C ILE A 321 2.14 6.63 -13.88
N ASN A 322 3.14 7.30 -13.29
CA ASN A 322 3.85 6.84 -12.10
C ASN A 322 3.36 7.47 -10.79
N SER A 323 2.41 8.40 -10.85
CA SER A 323 1.70 8.91 -9.67
C SER A 323 0.81 7.80 -9.09
N TYR A 324 0.60 7.77 -7.78
CA TYR A 324 -0.14 6.68 -7.13
C TYR A 324 -1.66 6.86 -7.06
N GLY A 325 -2.26 7.94 -7.57
CA GLY A 325 -3.67 7.89 -8.03
C GLY A 325 -3.88 6.81 -9.11
N ASN A 326 -2.80 6.41 -9.79
CA ASN A 326 -2.77 5.32 -10.75
C ASN A 326 -2.48 3.93 -10.15
N LEU A 327 -2.49 3.76 -8.82
CA LEU A 327 -2.25 2.49 -8.12
C LEU A 327 -3.31 2.30 -7.04
N GLU A 328 -4.24 1.37 -7.27
CA GLU A 328 -5.37 1.10 -6.37
C GLU A 328 -5.48 -0.39 -6.06
N THR A 329 -6.32 -0.78 -5.10
CA THR A 329 -6.45 -2.21 -4.70
C THR A 329 -7.89 -2.69 -4.65
N ILE A 330 -8.18 -3.73 -5.45
CA ILE A 330 -9.42 -4.52 -5.36
C ILE A 330 -9.46 -5.19 -3.98
N PRO A 331 -10.56 -5.10 -3.20
CA PRO A 331 -10.69 -5.81 -1.92
C PRO A 331 -10.59 -7.33 -2.06
N PRO A 332 -10.39 -8.09 -0.97
CA PRO A 332 -10.22 -9.55 -1.02
C PRO A 332 -11.32 -10.31 -1.76
N TYR A 333 -10.92 -11.23 -2.63
CA TYR A 333 -11.85 -12.04 -3.42
C TYR A 333 -11.19 -13.34 -3.92
N THR A 334 -12.02 -14.24 -4.45
CA THR A 334 -11.55 -15.33 -5.32
C THR A 334 -11.93 -14.96 -6.75
N SER A 335 -10.96 -14.94 -7.65
CA SER A 335 -11.19 -14.58 -9.05
C SER A 335 -12.01 -15.64 -9.78
N ARG A 336 -12.53 -15.30 -10.96
CA ARG A 336 -13.32 -16.22 -11.80
C ARG A 336 -12.55 -17.48 -12.21
N ASN A 337 -11.21 -17.42 -12.28
CA ASN A 337 -10.37 -18.58 -12.59
C ASN A 337 -10.01 -19.43 -11.34
N GLY A 338 -10.49 -19.05 -10.16
CA GLY A 338 -10.26 -19.76 -8.90
C GLY A 338 -9.02 -19.30 -8.12
N THR A 339 -8.28 -18.30 -8.60
CA THR A 339 -7.15 -17.74 -7.86
C THR A 339 -7.66 -16.95 -6.65
N LYS A 340 -7.08 -17.21 -5.48
CA LYS A 340 -7.45 -16.52 -4.24
C LYS A 340 -6.55 -15.30 -4.04
N TYR A 341 -7.18 -14.15 -3.78
CA TYR A 341 -6.54 -12.90 -3.39
C TYR A 341 -7.01 -12.50 -1.99
N PRO A 342 -6.46 -13.13 -0.92
CA PRO A 342 -6.95 -12.95 0.46
C PRO A 342 -6.69 -11.53 1.01
N VAL A 343 -5.76 -10.80 0.40
CA VAL A 343 -5.42 -9.41 0.72
C VAL A 343 -5.72 -8.46 -0.43
N GLY A 344 -6.58 -8.88 -1.36
CA GLY A 344 -6.92 -8.10 -2.54
C GLY A 344 -5.88 -8.19 -3.66
N ARG A 345 -6.11 -7.41 -4.71
CA ARG A 345 -5.24 -7.38 -5.90
C ARG A 345 -5.09 -5.94 -6.39
N ILE A 346 -3.86 -5.52 -6.66
CA ILE A 346 -3.59 -4.19 -7.19
C ILE A 346 -4.18 -4.06 -8.59
N ILE A 347 -4.74 -2.89 -8.90
CA ILE A 347 -4.96 -2.39 -10.25
C ILE A 347 -3.99 -1.24 -10.51
N GLN A 348 -3.48 -1.17 -11.74
CA GLN A 348 -2.59 -0.09 -12.15
C GLN A 348 -2.89 0.31 -13.59
N GLY A 349 -2.95 1.61 -13.87
CA GLY A 349 -3.22 2.08 -15.23
C GLY A 349 -1.97 2.07 -16.10
N LYS A 350 -2.10 1.59 -17.33
CA LYS A 350 -1.13 1.83 -18.40
C LYS A 350 -1.63 2.98 -19.28
N HIS A 351 -0.72 3.62 -20.02
CA HIS A 351 -1.06 4.63 -21.02
C HIS A 351 -0.82 4.02 -22.41
N PHE A 352 -1.85 3.38 -22.96
CA PHE A 352 -1.79 2.63 -24.22
C PHE A 352 -0.69 1.54 -24.25
N ASP A 353 0.46 1.79 -24.89
CA ASP A 353 1.61 0.86 -24.89
C ASP A 353 2.64 1.19 -23.81
N THR A 354 2.52 2.33 -23.12
CA THR A 354 3.42 2.71 -22.04
C THR A 354 2.97 2.04 -20.75
N LEU A 355 3.90 1.37 -20.09
CA LEU A 355 3.69 0.72 -18.79
C LEU A 355 4.24 1.60 -17.65
N PRO A 356 3.70 1.46 -16.43
CA PRO A 356 4.30 2.04 -15.22
C PRO A 356 5.77 1.66 -15.06
N ALA A 357 6.49 2.46 -14.26
CA ALA A 357 7.92 2.28 -14.01
C ALA A 357 8.28 0.85 -13.60
N GLU A 358 9.27 0.27 -14.30
CA GLU A 358 9.75 -1.10 -14.08
C GLU A 358 10.14 -1.36 -12.61
N PRO A 359 10.84 -0.46 -11.88
CA PRO A 359 11.18 -0.70 -10.47
C PRO A 359 9.96 -0.85 -9.55
N VAL A 360 8.84 -0.21 -9.86
CA VAL A 360 7.60 -0.36 -9.08
C VAL A 360 6.92 -1.68 -9.44
N ASP A 361 6.84 -2.02 -10.73
CA ASP A 361 6.28 -3.31 -11.17
C ASP A 361 7.04 -4.51 -10.59
N VAL A 362 8.38 -4.47 -10.63
CA VAL A 362 9.26 -5.49 -10.03
C VAL A 362 9.02 -5.61 -8.52
N PHE A 363 8.93 -4.48 -7.83
CA PHE A 363 8.64 -4.44 -6.40
C PHE A 363 7.28 -5.07 -6.08
N LEU A 364 6.20 -4.63 -6.72
CA LEU A 364 4.84 -5.11 -6.45
C LEU A 364 4.69 -6.61 -6.77
N LYS A 365 5.26 -7.07 -7.90
CA LYS A 365 5.28 -8.50 -8.25
C LYS A 365 6.09 -9.34 -7.24
N GLY A 366 7.17 -8.78 -6.70
CA GLY A 366 8.00 -9.41 -5.68
C GLY A 366 7.25 -9.73 -4.38
N GLN A 367 6.15 -9.02 -4.10
CA GLN A 367 5.31 -9.26 -2.91
C GLN A 367 4.35 -10.45 -3.07
N ALA A 368 4.16 -10.92 -4.31
CA ALA A 368 3.38 -12.08 -4.75
C ALA A 368 1.86 -12.07 -4.47
N LEU A 369 1.40 -11.47 -3.37
CA LEU A 369 0.01 -11.60 -2.91
C LEU A 369 -0.98 -10.63 -3.58
N GLN A 370 -0.47 -9.51 -4.11
CA GLN A 370 -1.28 -8.46 -4.73
C GLN A 370 -0.82 -8.15 -6.17
N THR A 371 -0.47 -9.16 -6.96
CA THR A 371 0.07 -8.97 -8.32
C THR A 371 -0.82 -8.05 -9.18
N PRO A 372 -0.28 -6.97 -9.78
CA PRO A 372 -1.08 -5.98 -10.50
C PRO A 372 -1.93 -6.55 -11.65
N LEU A 373 -3.12 -6.00 -11.81
CA LEU A 373 -3.98 -6.10 -12.99
C LEU A 373 -3.93 -4.76 -13.73
N LEU A 374 -3.58 -4.77 -15.02
CA LEU A 374 -3.46 -3.53 -15.78
C LEU A 374 -4.80 -3.09 -16.36
N LEU A 375 -5.10 -1.80 -16.20
CA LEU A 375 -6.24 -1.10 -16.80
C LEU A 375 -5.74 -0.06 -17.82
N GLU A 376 -6.55 0.31 -18.79
CA GLU A 376 -6.24 1.40 -19.73
C GLU A 376 -6.69 2.75 -19.15
N ALA A 377 -5.72 3.60 -18.80
CA ALA A 377 -5.98 4.92 -18.25
C ALA A 377 -5.48 6.06 -19.14
N GLY A 378 -4.73 5.78 -20.23
CA GLY A 378 -4.14 6.81 -21.11
C GLY A 378 -5.13 7.64 -21.91
N TRP A 379 -6.43 7.32 -21.84
CA TRP A 379 -7.50 8.14 -22.43
C TRP A 379 -7.84 9.38 -21.59
N LEU A 380 -7.35 9.43 -20.35
CA LEU A 380 -7.44 10.57 -19.45
C LEU A 380 -6.16 11.41 -19.49
N ALA A 381 -6.30 12.69 -19.18
CA ALA A 381 -5.22 13.66 -19.13
C ALA A 381 -4.19 13.38 -18.06
N ILE A 382 -4.66 13.12 -16.85
CA ILE A 382 -3.81 12.72 -15.74
C ILE A 382 -3.50 11.23 -15.91
N GLY A 383 -4.50 10.42 -16.24
CA GLY A 383 -4.29 9.08 -16.73
C GLY A 383 -4.23 8.06 -15.60
N HIS A 384 -5.08 8.22 -14.60
CA HIS A 384 -5.11 7.42 -13.38
C HIS A 384 -6.37 6.56 -13.32
N VAL A 385 -6.32 5.48 -12.53
CA VAL A 385 -7.46 4.58 -12.36
C VAL A 385 -8.51 5.13 -11.39
N ASP A 386 -8.10 5.90 -10.38
CA ASP A 386 -9.00 6.53 -9.41
C ASP A 386 -9.97 7.56 -10.04
N GLU A 387 -9.65 8.08 -11.24
CA GLU A 387 -10.50 8.98 -12.02
C GLU A 387 -11.76 8.31 -12.59
N PHE A 388 -11.82 6.97 -12.64
CA PHE A 388 -12.96 6.27 -13.23
C PHE A 388 -13.41 4.98 -12.54
N VAL A 389 -12.65 4.45 -11.58
CA VAL A 389 -13.05 3.25 -10.84
C VAL A 389 -12.73 3.34 -9.35
N GLN A 390 -13.63 2.78 -8.54
CA GLN A 390 -13.46 2.62 -7.10
C GLN A 390 -14.12 1.34 -6.61
N PHE A 391 -13.87 0.96 -5.35
CA PHE A 391 -14.47 -0.22 -4.72
C PHE A 391 -15.21 0.19 -3.44
N LEU A 392 -16.50 -0.15 -3.39
CA LEU A 392 -17.40 0.25 -2.30
C LEU A 392 -17.80 -0.96 -1.46
N PRO A 393 -17.91 -0.85 -0.12
CA PRO A 393 -18.51 -1.91 0.68
C PRO A 393 -19.97 -2.12 0.27
N SER A 394 -20.38 -3.37 0.10
CA SER A 394 -21.72 -3.70 -0.37
C SER A 394 -22.23 -4.95 0.35
N ASN A 395 -23.42 -4.83 0.93
CA ASN A 395 -24.14 -5.96 1.51
C ASN A 395 -25.01 -6.68 0.46
N LYS A 396 -25.01 -6.20 -0.79
CA LYS A 396 -25.82 -6.76 -1.88
C LYS A 396 -25.09 -7.85 -2.66
N THR A 397 -23.77 -7.93 -2.53
CA THR A 397 -22.93 -8.91 -3.21
C THR A 397 -22.40 -9.93 -2.21
N ALA A 398 -22.12 -11.15 -2.68
CA ALA A 398 -21.47 -12.17 -1.84
C ALA A 398 -20.01 -11.83 -1.49
N LEU A 399 -19.41 -10.86 -2.19
CA LEU A 399 -18.03 -10.43 -1.97
C LEU A 399 -17.88 -9.44 -0.81
N GLY A 400 -18.99 -8.87 -0.31
CA GLY A 400 -18.94 -7.78 0.68
C GLY A 400 -18.51 -6.43 0.10
N PHE A 401 -18.20 -6.36 -1.20
CA PHE A 401 -17.92 -5.15 -1.94
C PHE A 401 -18.51 -5.19 -3.35
N THR A 402 -18.61 -4.03 -3.98
CA THR A 402 -18.88 -3.89 -5.41
C THR A 402 -17.91 -2.92 -6.07
N ILE A 403 -17.90 -2.92 -7.39
CA ILE A 403 -17.18 -1.95 -8.21
C ILE A 403 -18.11 -0.74 -8.40
N ALA A 404 -17.58 0.46 -8.19
CA ALA A 404 -18.16 1.70 -8.69
C ALA A 404 -17.36 2.17 -9.89
N VAL A 405 -18.04 2.59 -10.96
CA VAL A 405 -17.41 3.17 -12.15
C VAL A 405 -18.07 4.50 -12.50
N ALA A 406 -17.30 5.41 -13.07
CA ALA A 406 -17.85 6.56 -13.77
C ALA A 406 -18.86 6.10 -14.84
N ASP A 407 -19.91 6.87 -15.09
CA ASP A 407 -20.93 6.54 -16.09
C ASP A 407 -21.47 7.82 -16.72
N THR A 408 -21.14 8.03 -18.00
CA THR A 408 -21.49 9.25 -18.72
C THR A 408 -22.94 9.23 -19.18
N THR A 409 -23.49 8.04 -19.41
CA THR A 409 -24.87 7.88 -19.87
C THR A 409 -25.86 8.36 -18.81
N SER A 410 -25.71 7.92 -17.56
CA SER A 410 -26.53 8.37 -16.43
C SER A 410 -26.38 9.86 -16.18
N ALA A 411 -25.18 10.43 -16.33
CA ALA A 411 -24.98 11.86 -16.16
C ALA A 411 -25.67 12.69 -17.26
N ILE A 412 -25.62 12.22 -18.51
CA ILE A 412 -26.36 12.83 -19.62
C ILE A 412 -27.88 12.73 -19.40
N ASP A 413 -28.36 11.62 -18.85
CA ASP A 413 -29.79 11.43 -18.58
C ASP A 413 -30.31 12.39 -17.50
N VAL A 414 -29.49 12.74 -16.50
CA VAL A 414 -29.82 13.82 -15.53
C VAL A 414 -30.10 15.13 -16.28
N LEU A 415 -29.24 15.51 -17.23
CA LEU A 415 -29.39 16.73 -18.03
C LEU A 415 -30.63 16.66 -18.94
N ARG A 416 -30.83 15.54 -19.64
CA ARG A 416 -31.99 15.33 -20.54
C ARG A 416 -33.31 15.42 -19.79
N ASN A 417 -33.38 14.81 -18.62
CA ASN A 417 -34.58 14.84 -17.78
C ASN A 417 -34.89 16.27 -17.32
N ALA A 418 -33.87 17.04 -16.96
CA ALA A 418 -34.02 18.46 -16.60
C ALA A 418 -34.51 19.30 -17.80
N ALA A 419 -33.93 19.13 -18.99
CA ALA A 419 -34.37 19.81 -20.20
C ALA A 419 -35.82 19.47 -20.56
N ALA A 420 -36.19 18.19 -20.51
CA ALA A 420 -37.55 17.72 -20.76
C ALA A 420 -38.59 18.28 -19.77
N ALA A 421 -38.15 18.57 -18.54
CA ALA A 421 -38.96 19.24 -17.51
C ALA A 421 -39.03 20.78 -17.68
N GLY A 422 -38.43 21.34 -18.73
CA GLY A 422 -38.46 22.77 -19.03
C GLY A 422 -37.32 23.59 -18.40
N HIS A 423 -36.28 22.92 -17.90
CA HIS A 423 -35.13 23.56 -17.24
C HIS A 423 -33.90 23.74 -18.15
N GLY A 424 -34.08 23.63 -19.47
CA GLY A 424 -33.00 23.68 -20.46
C GLY A 424 -32.15 24.95 -20.46
N SER A 425 -32.70 26.09 -20.00
CA SER A 425 -31.97 27.36 -19.91
C SER A 425 -31.10 27.52 -18.66
N ILE A 426 -31.10 26.55 -17.74
CA ILE A 426 -30.30 26.60 -16.52
C ILE A 426 -28.82 26.31 -16.86
N PRO A 427 -27.85 26.96 -16.20
CA PRO A 427 -26.43 26.61 -16.33
C PRO A 427 -26.16 25.13 -16.02
N THR A 428 -25.34 24.48 -16.82
CA THR A 428 -24.97 23.07 -16.64
C THR A 428 -24.08 22.88 -15.40
N VAL A 429 -23.23 23.87 -15.12
CA VAL A 429 -22.38 23.93 -13.93
C VAL A 429 -22.77 25.16 -13.11
N SER A 430 -23.06 24.98 -11.82
CA SER A 430 -23.55 26.03 -10.93
C SER A 430 -22.46 26.76 -10.15
N PHE A 431 -21.19 26.39 -10.34
CA PHE A 431 -20.08 27.06 -9.68
C PHE A 431 -20.04 28.56 -10.00
N ASN A 432 -19.81 29.39 -8.99
CA ASN A 432 -19.75 30.83 -9.18
C ASN A 432 -18.43 31.24 -9.85
N ALA A 433 -18.47 31.44 -11.17
CA ALA A 433 -17.34 31.88 -11.98
C ALA A 433 -16.65 33.16 -11.48
N SER A 434 -17.34 34.04 -10.73
CA SER A 434 -16.71 35.26 -10.19
C SER A 434 -15.59 34.95 -9.19
N LEU A 435 -15.60 33.77 -8.57
CA LEU A 435 -14.56 33.35 -7.63
C LEU A 435 -13.23 33.05 -8.33
N LEU A 436 -13.25 32.66 -9.60
CA LEU A 436 -12.03 32.36 -10.37
C LEU A 436 -11.12 33.58 -10.52
N GLY A 437 -11.71 34.77 -10.62
CA GLY A 437 -10.97 36.03 -10.69
C GLY A 437 -10.10 36.30 -9.45
N ASN A 438 -10.49 35.80 -8.28
CA ASN A 438 -9.69 35.91 -7.05
C ASN A 438 -8.41 35.08 -7.09
N PHE A 439 -8.35 34.09 -8.00
CA PHE A 439 -7.22 33.17 -8.18
C PHE A 439 -6.52 33.35 -9.53
N SER A 440 -6.86 34.40 -10.29
CA SER A 440 -6.34 34.67 -11.65
C SER A 440 -6.54 33.51 -12.63
N LEU A 441 -7.60 32.71 -12.45
CA LEU A 441 -7.93 31.58 -13.30
C LEU A 441 -8.84 32.02 -14.46
N ALA A 442 -8.60 31.48 -15.65
CA ALA A 442 -9.51 31.63 -16.78
C ALA A 442 -10.86 30.94 -16.47
N THR A 443 -11.95 31.51 -16.99
CA THR A 443 -13.28 30.89 -16.86
C THR A 443 -13.38 29.72 -17.83
N PRO A 444 -13.56 28.47 -17.35
CA PRO A 444 -13.82 27.34 -18.23
C PRO A 444 -15.11 27.55 -19.02
N GLU A 445 -15.12 27.18 -20.30
CA GLU A 445 -16.27 27.39 -21.19
C GLU A 445 -17.56 26.80 -20.61
N GLN A 446 -17.46 25.62 -19.98
CA GLN A 446 -18.61 24.92 -19.41
C GLN A 446 -19.38 25.72 -18.33
N LEU A 447 -18.75 26.70 -17.66
CA LEU A 447 -19.44 27.54 -16.67
C LEU A 447 -20.44 28.51 -17.31
N ALA A 448 -20.32 28.76 -18.63
CA ALA A 448 -21.23 29.62 -19.38
C ALA A 448 -22.31 28.84 -20.14
N GLU A 449 -22.24 27.51 -20.17
CA GLU A 449 -23.10 26.67 -21.00
C GLU A 449 -24.38 26.26 -20.26
N THR A 450 -25.54 26.45 -20.89
CA THR A 450 -26.82 25.93 -20.37
C THR A 450 -27.02 24.47 -20.73
N ILE A 451 -27.96 23.81 -20.05
CA ILE A 451 -28.33 22.41 -20.35
C ILE A 451 -28.68 22.23 -21.84
N ASP A 452 -29.53 23.09 -22.41
CA ASP A 452 -29.92 23.03 -23.82
C ASP A 452 -28.71 23.22 -24.76
N PHE A 453 -27.76 24.09 -24.39
CA PHE A 453 -26.56 24.32 -25.19
C PHE A 453 -25.71 23.05 -25.24
N VAL A 454 -25.43 22.44 -24.08
CA VAL A 454 -24.63 21.21 -23.96
C VAL A 454 -25.33 20.05 -24.68
N LEU A 455 -26.64 19.88 -24.48
CA LEU A 455 -27.42 18.82 -25.11
C LEU A 455 -27.62 19.00 -26.62
N ALA A 456 -27.37 20.19 -27.18
CA ALA A 456 -27.34 20.44 -28.63
C ALA A 456 -25.94 20.24 -29.25
N ASN A 457 -24.89 20.07 -28.42
CA ASN A 457 -23.51 19.98 -28.88
C ASN A 457 -23.12 18.54 -29.26
N GLU A 458 -22.93 18.26 -30.55
CA GLU A 458 -22.50 16.94 -31.04
C GLU A 458 -21.12 16.53 -30.52
N THR A 459 -20.22 17.48 -30.27
CA THR A 459 -18.89 17.21 -29.71
C THR A 459 -18.99 16.70 -28.27
N PHE A 460 -19.89 17.26 -27.46
CA PHE A 460 -20.14 16.80 -26.09
C PHE A 460 -20.54 15.32 -26.06
N TYR A 461 -21.47 14.90 -26.93
CA TYR A 461 -21.85 13.49 -27.05
C TYR A 461 -20.70 12.61 -27.55
N ARG A 462 -19.94 13.06 -28.55
CA ARG A 462 -18.80 12.28 -29.08
C ARG A 462 -17.74 12.04 -28.01
N VAL A 463 -17.43 13.06 -27.21
CA VAL A 463 -16.46 12.96 -26.09
C VAL A 463 -16.96 11.99 -25.03
N ASN A 464 -18.19 12.15 -24.56
CA ASN A 464 -18.73 11.30 -23.50
C ASN A 464 -19.00 9.85 -23.96
N ALA A 465 -19.31 9.63 -25.24
CA ALA A 465 -19.39 8.31 -25.83
C ALA A 465 -18.01 7.63 -25.93
N TYR A 466 -16.96 8.39 -26.27
CA TYR A 466 -15.59 7.89 -26.23
C TYR A 466 -15.17 7.52 -24.79
N ALA A 467 -15.44 8.38 -23.81
CA ALA A 467 -15.18 8.08 -22.40
C ALA A 467 -15.92 6.81 -21.94
N GLN A 468 -17.22 6.70 -22.21
CA GLN A 468 -18.02 5.52 -21.84
C GLN A 468 -17.45 4.25 -22.45
N LYS A 469 -17.00 4.28 -23.71
CA LYS A 469 -16.36 3.13 -24.35
C LYS A 469 -15.10 2.69 -23.60
N GLN A 470 -14.27 3.62 -23.15
CA GLN A 470 -13.04 3.30 -22.40
C GLN A 470 -13.35 2.77 -21.01
N ILE A 471 -14.33 3.37 -20.33
CA ILE A 471 -14.83 2.90 -19.03
C ILE A 471 -15.39 1.47 -19.15
N ASP A 472 -16.25 1.22 -20.14
CA ASP A 472 -16.85 -0.10 -20.38
C ASP A 472 -15.78 -1.15 -20.68
N ALA A 473 -14.76 -0.81 -21.47
CA ALA A 473 -13.65 -1.71 -21.77
C ALA A 473 -12.85 -2.09 -20.52
N ASN A 474 -12.59 -1.13 -19.62
CA ASN A 474 -11.93 -1.40 -18.35
C ASN A 474 -12.82 -2.19 -17.39
N LEU A 475 -14.12 -1.88 -17.35
CA LEU A 475 -15.08 -2.64 -16.57
C LEU A 475 -15.14 -4.10 -17.05
N ASP A 476 -15.09 -4.36 -18.36
CA ASP A 476 -15.05 -5.71 -18.91
C ASP A 476 -13.78 -6.47 -18.47
N ILE A 477 -12.62 -5.79 -18.37
CA ILE A 477 -11.39 -6.37 -17.79
C ILE A 477 -11.64 -6.77 -16.32
N LEU A 478 -12.18 -5.86 -15.52
CA LEU A 478 -12.46 -6.12 -14.09
C LEU A 478 -13.47 -7.25 -13.91
N LEU A 479 -14.56 -7.26 -14.68
CA LEU A 479 -15.59 -8.30 -14.59
C LEU A 479 -15.14 -9.64 -15.17
N SER A 480 -14.10 -9.68 -16.01
CA SER A 480 -13.45 -10.93 -16.43
C SER A 480 -12.66 -11.58 -15.29
N GLU A 481 -12.25 -10.79 -14.30
CA GLU A 481 -11.43 -11.20 -13.16
C GLU A 481 -12.28 -11.40 -11.89
N VAL A 482 -13.04 -10.38 -11.50
CA VAL A 482 -13.86 -10.33 -10.28
C VAL A 482 -15.21 -11.00 -10.56
N PRO A 483 -15.69 -11.92 -9.70
CA PRO A 483 -16.93 -12.66 -9.94
C PRO A 483 -18.18 -11.83 -9.60
N LEU A 484 -18.32 -10.65 -10.23
CA LEU A 484 -19.49 -9.78 -10.20
C LEU A 484 -20.17 -9.75 -11.56
N SER A 485 -21.49 -9.57 -11.57
CA SER A 485 -22.29 -9.26 -12.75
C SER A 485 -22.31 -7.75 -13.03
N LYS A 486 -22.71 -7.35 -14.25
CA LYS A 486 -22.82 -5.93 -14.62
C LYS A 486 -23.89 -5.21 -13.79
N GLU A 487 -24.92 -5.93 -13.38
CA GLU A 487 -26.04 -5.43 -12.59
C GLU A 487 -25.67 -5.15 -11.13
N GLU A 488 -24.57 -5.73 -10.64
CA GLU A 488 -24.06 -5.50 -9.29
C GLU A 488 -23.17 -4.26 -9.20
N VAL A 489 -22.71 -3.72 -10.34
CA VAL A 489 -21.83 -2.55 -10.43
C VAL A 489 -22.61 -1.27 -10.17
N VAL A 490 -22.01 -0.36 -9.41
CA VAL A 490 -22.55 0.97 -9.14
C VAL A 490 -22.10 1.94 -10.24
N LYS A 491 -23.05 2.59 -10.90
CA LYS A 491 -22.81 3.57 -11.95
C LYS A 491 -22.87 4.97 -11.37
N VAL A 492 -21.75 5.68 -11.36
CA VAL A 492 -21.62 7.02 -10.79
C VAL A 492 -21.70 8.06 -11.90
N PRO A 493 -22.70 8.97 -11.90
CA PRO A 493 -22.81 10.01 -12.92
C PRO A 493 -21.56 10.90 -12.99
N VAL A 494 -20.82 10.83 -14.10
CA VAL A 494 -19.64 11.66 -14.37
C VAL A 494 -19.63 12.09 -15.83
N LEU A 495 -19.35 13.37 -16.09
CA LEU A 495 -19.21 13.93 -17.43
C LEU A 495 -17.74 14.25 -17.73
N PHE A 496 -17.35 14.09 -18.98
CA PHE A 496 -16.01 14.40 -19.47
C PHE A 496 -16.02 15.48 -20.55
N ARG A 497 -14.90 16.16 -20.67
CA ARG A 497 -14.57 17.10 -21.74
C ARG A 497 -13.22 16.77 -22.34
N GLU A 498 -13.02 17.16 -23.60
CA GLU A 498 -11.71 17.10 -24.24
C GLU A 498 -10.84 18.24 -23.69
N LEU A 499 -9.61 17.93 -23.29
CA LEU A 499 -8.64 18.93 -22.88
C LEU A 499 -7.72 19.23 -24.06
N ASP A 500 -7.63 20.50 -24.44
CA ASP A 500 -6.63 20.95 -25.38
C ASP A 500 -5.34 21.30 -24.63
N PHE A 501 -4.39 20.36 -24.62
CA PHE A 501 -3.04 20.60 -24.11
C PHE A 501 -2.13 21.33 -25.11
N GLY A 502 -2.66 21.77 -26.25
CA GLY A 502 -1.94 22.47 -27.33
C GLY A 502 -1.20 23.75 -26.93
N GLY A 503 -1.30 24.18 -25.67
CA GLY A 503 -0.56 25.30 -25.08
C GLY A 503 0.32 24.97 -23.86
N PHE A 504 0.25 23.77 -23.26
CA PHE A 504 1.12 23.40 -22.12
C PHE A 504 2.50 22.85 -22.54
N GLY A 505 2.76 22.80 -23.85
CA GLY A 505 4.11 22.69 -24.39
C GLY A 505 4.86 24.00 -24.21
N ASN A 506 5.62 24.11 -23.11
CA ASN A 506 6.47 25.24 -22.69
C ASN A 506 5.76 26.36 -21.92
N GLY A 507 5.69 26.31 -20.57
CA GLY A 507 5.56 27.57 -19.83
C GLY A 507 5.17 27.55 -18.36
N ASP A 508 4.06 26.91 -17.97
CA ASP A 508 3.35 27.37 -16.75
C ASP A 508 3.21 26.37 -15.60
N MET A 509 3.86 25.20 -15.66
CA MET A 509 4.24 24.48 -14.45
C MET A 509 5.66 24.94 -14.09
N PRO A 510 5.99 25.23 -12.80
CA PRO A 510 7.36 25.52 -12.39
C PRO A 510 8.19 24.25 -12.51
N LEU A 511 8.56 23.94 -13.75
CA LEU A 511 9.46 22.87 -14.12
C LEU A 511 10.86 23.45 -13.97
N GLU A 512 11.63 22.95 -13.01
CA GLU A 512 13.07 23.12 -13.02
C GLU A 512 13.63 22.68 -14.40
N ASP A 513 14.69 23.33 -14.86
CA ASP A 513 15.18 23.41 -16.26
C ASP A 513 15.43 22.09 -17.03
N ASP A 514 15.06 20.91 -16.51
CA ASP A 514 15.36 19.58 -17.06
C ASP A 514 14.15 18.60 -17.10
N VAL A 515 12.91 19.08 -16.98
CA VAL A 515 11.70 18.21 -16.99
C VAL A 515 11.11 18.05 -18.40
N GLN A 516 11.13 16.82 -18.93
CA GLN A 516 10.35 16.41 -20.12
C GLN A 516 8.85 16.62 -19.88
N ASN A 517 8.08 16.94 -20.93
CA ASN A 517 6.62 17.10 -20.85
C ASN A 517 5.99 15.94 -20.05
N PRO A 518 5.34 16.21 -18.89
CA PRO A 518 4.80 15.17 -18.03
C PRO A 518 3.62 14.41 -18.65
N PHE A 519 3.06 14.93 -19.74
CA PHE A 519 1.99 14.34 -20.52
C PHE A 519 2.56 13.63 -21.75
N GLU A 520 2.19 12.36 -21.96
CA GLU A 520 2.52 11.68 -23.21
C GLU A 520 1.88 12.41 -24.40
N THR A 521 2.58 12.49 -25.54
CA THR A 521 1.99 13.05 -26.76
C THR A 521 0.72 12.29 -27.12
N VAL A 522 -0.39 13.02 -27.28
CA VAL A 522 -1.68 12.46 -27.70
C VAL A 522 -1.48 11.60 -28.94
N ARG A 523 -1.81 10.30 -28.85
CA ARG A 523 -1.66 9.38 -29.96
C ARG A 523 -2.66 9.73 -31.07
N GLY A 524 -2.22 9.59 -32.32
CA GLY A 524 -3.08 9.88 -33.47
C GLY A 524 -4.36 9.04 -33.45
N GLY A 525 -5.52 9.71 -33.39
CA GLY A 525 -6.84 9.08 -33.30
C GLY A 525 -7.41 8.91 -31.89
N GLU A 526 -6.62 9.19 -30.86
CA GLU A 526 -7.04 9.15 -29.46
C GLU A 526 -7.40 10.55 -28.95
N LYS A 527 -8.22 10.60 -27.89
CA LYS A 527 -8.57 11.83 -27.16
C LYS A 527 -7.98 11.80 -25.77
N VAL A 528 -7.63 12.98 -25.26
CA VAL A 528 -7.23 13.17 -23.88
C VAL A 528 -8.32 13.94 -23.16
N LEU A 529 -8.93 13.28 -22.19
CA LEU A 529 -10.11 13.77 -21.50
C LEU A 529 -9.81 14.20 -20.06
N GLY A 530 -10.60 15.14 -19.56
CA GLY A 530 -10.68 15.47 -18.15
C GLY A 530 -12.13 15.60 -17.71
N ALA A 531 -12.35 15.72 -16.41
CA ALA A 531 -13.67 15.92 -15.84
C ALA A 531 -14.30 17.24 -16.35
N PHE A 532 -15.58 17.19 -16.73
CA PHE A 532 -16.35 18.36 -17.16
C PHE A 532 -16.73 19.25 -15.96
N SER A 533 -17.10 18.61 -14.85
CA SER A 533 -17.35 19.14 -13.52
C SER A 533 -16.74 18.16 -12.50
N PRO A 534 -16.57 18.51 -11.21
CA PRO A 534 -15.89 17.64 -10.25
C PRO A 534 -16.38 16.19 -10.29
N ALA A 535 -15.46 15.27 -10.58
CA ALA A 535 -15.77 13.88 -10.87
C ALA A 535 -16.06 13.10 -9.57
N ALA A 536 -17.34 12.88 -9.29
CA ALA A 536 -17.81 12.26 -8.05
C ALA A 536 -17.28 10.82 -7.77
N ILE A 537 -16.67 10.16 -8.75
CA ILE A 537 -16.02 8.85 -8.59
C ILE A 537 -14.66 8.94 -7.87
N ASN A 538 -13.99 10.10 -7.96
CA ASN A 538 -12.66 10.36 -7.41
C ASN A 538 -12.78 10.92 -5.97
N GLY A 539 -13.47 10.17 -5.11
CA GLY A 539 -13.73 10.52 -3.71
C GLY A 539 -13.11 9.53 -2.72
N ILE A 540 -13.47 9.61 -1.44
CA ILE A 540 -12.82 8.83 -0.37
C ILE A 540 -13.83 7.91 0.33
N VAL A 541 -13.54 6.62 0.35
CA VAL A 541 -14.30 5.61 1.08
C VAL A 541 -13.80 5.50 2.53
N ILE A 542 -14.67 5.85 3.47
CA ILE A 542 -14.43 5.78 4.91
C ILE A 542 -15.51 4.90 5.55
N GLY A 543 -15.25 3.59 5.63
CA GLY A 543 -16.26 2.64 6.07
C GLY A 543 -17.50 2.72 5.18
N ARG A 544 -18.67 2.99 5.76
CA ARG A 544 -19.93 3.19 5.00
C ARG A 544 -20.27 4.66 4.75
N HIS A 545 -19.28 5.56 4.81
CA HIS A 545 -19.44 6.97 4.49
C HIS A 545 -18.52 7.34 3.34
N TYR A 546 -19.04 8.09 2.37
CA TYR A 546 -18.31 8.54 1.20
C TYR A 546 -18.09 10.05 1.27
N LEU A 547 -16.84 10.48 1.19
CA LEU A 547 -16.53 11.88 0.91
C LEU A 547 -16.53 12.03 -0.61
N CYS A 548 -17.40 12.88 -1.12
CA CYS A 548 -17.63 13.06 -2.53
C CYS A 548 -17.17 14.45 -2.96
N PRO A 549 -16.44 14.58 -4.08
CA PRO A 549 -16.29 15.86 -4.76
C PRO A 549 -17.65 16.52 -4.98
N LYS A 550 -17.77 17.81 -4.67
CA LYS A 550 -19.02 18.54 -4.88
C LYS A 550 -19.21 18.75 -6.38
N PRO A 551 -20.26 18.18 -7.01
CA PRO A 551 -20.36 18.11 -8.47
C PRO A 551 -20.66 19.47 -9.13
N TRP A 552 -21.20 20.43 -8.37
CA TRP A 552 -21.62 21.74 -8.87
C TRP A 552 -22.53 21.62 -10.11
N GLY A 553 -23.52 20.73 -10.05
CA GLY A 553 -24.46 20.48 -11.14
C GLY A 553 -25.52 21.56 -11.33
N PRO A 554 -26.45 21.38 -12.27
CA PRO A 554 -27.54 22.32 -12.48
C PRO A 554 -28.43 22.39 -11.23
N VAL A 555 -28.83 23.61 -10.85
CA VAL A 555 -29.66 23.85 -9.66
C VAL A 555 -31.09 24.19 -10.08
N VAL A 556 -32.03 23.30 -9.74
CA VAL A 556 -33.48 23.48 -9.96
C VAL A 556 -34.16 23.62 -8.61
N GLU A 557 -34.90 24.72 -8.40
CA GLU A 557 -35.64 24.97 -7.15
C GLU A 557 -34.77 24.86 -5.88
N GLY A 558 -33.49 25.22 -5.98
CA GLY A 558 -32.52 25.16 -4.88
C GLY A 558 -31.88 23.78 -4.65
N VAL A 559 -32.15 22.80 -5.51
CA VAL A 559 -31.56 21.45 -5.46
C VAL A 559 -30.58 21.27 -6.60
N ASP A 560 -29.33 20.92 -6.28
CA ASP A 560 -28.34 20.45 -7.25
C ASP A 560 -28.73 19.04 -7.73
N LEU A 561 -28.96 18.89 -9.03
CA LEU A 561 -29.46 17.65 -9.61
C LEU A 561 -28.43 16.52 -9.58
N PHE A 562 -27.13 16.82 -9.68
CA PHE A 562 -26.08 15.80 -9.55
C PHE A 562 -25.90 15.40 -8.09
N GLU A 563 -25.93 16.33 -7.14
CA GLU A 563 -25.89 15.96 -5.71
C GLU A 563 -27.06 15.03 -5.34
N LYS A 564 -28.25 15.30 -5.87
CA LYS A 564 -29.41 14.43 -5.68
C LYS A 564 -29.16 13.03 -6.24
N ALA A 565 -28.73 12.93 -7.51
CA ALA A 565 -28.46 11.65 -8.16
C ALA A 565 -27.36 10.85 -7.42
N LEU A 566 -26.30 11.53 -6.97
CA LEU A 566 -25.21 10.90 -6.22
C LEU A 566 -25.67 10.37 -4.86
N ARG A 567 -26.52 11.12 -4.14
CA ARG A 567 -27.14 10.63 -2.90
C ARG A 567 -27.94 9.36 -3.13
N GLU A 568 -28.68 9.27 -4.23
CA GLU A 568 -29.44 8.07 -4.59
C GLU A 568 -28.50 6.89 -4.89
N VAL A 569 -27.50 7.09 -5.76
CA VAL A 569 -26.51 6.07 -6.15
C VAL A 569 -25.75 5.49 -4.95
N TYR A 570 -25.21 6.35 -4.08
CA TYR A 570 -24.47 5.88 -2.90
C TYR A 570 -25.39 5.31 -1.82
N ALA A 571 -26.62 5.82 -1.67
CA ALA A 571 -27.60 5.21 -0.77
C ALA A 571 -28.00 3.80 -1.23
N GLU A 572 -28.06 3.54 -2.54
CA GLU A 572 -28.27 2.19 -3.08
C GLU A 572 -27.11 1.24 -2.73
N ALA A 573 -25.87 1.74 -2.66
CA ALA A 573 -24.73 0.98 -2.13
C ALA A 573 -24.77 0.84 -0.58
N GLY A 574 -25.71 1.53 0.07
CA GLY A 574 -25.85 1.57 1.53
C GLY A 574 -24.84 2.50 2.20
N MET A 575 -24.38 3.53 1.50
CA MET A 575 -23.41 4.49 1.99
C MET A 575 -24.05 5.85 2.32
N GLY A 576 -23.56 6.49 3.38
CA GLY A 576 -23.76 7.92 3.61
C GLY A 576 -22.82 8.74 2.73
N ILE A 577 -23.14 10.01 2.49
CA ILE A 577 -22.36 10.90 1.62
C ILE A 577 -22.27 12.32 2.19
N SER A 578 -21.04 12.85 2.22
CA SER A 578 -20.75 14.27 2.44
C SER A 578 -20.07 14.85 1.20
N PHE A 579 -20.48 16.04 0.78
CA PHE A 579 -19.84 16.75 -0.32
C PHE A 579 -18.73 17.66 0.19
N VAL A 580 -17.61 17.66 -0.51
CA VAL A 580 -16.42 18.46 -0.22
C VAL A 580 -16.18 19.36 -1.44
N ASP A 581 -16.08 20.67 -1.23
CA ASP A 581 -15.78 21.60 -2.32
C ASP A 581 -14.27 21.65 -2.59
N ASP A 582 -13.90 21.10 -3.75
CA ASP A 582 -12.54 21.05 -4.28
C ASP A 582 -12.40 21.79 -5.62
N PHE A 583 -13.44 22.54 -6.03
CA PHE A 583 -13.49 23.11 -7.37
C PHE A 583 -12.25 23.97 -7.66
N LEU A 584 -11.89 24.86 -6.73
CA LEU A 584 -10.76 25.77 -6.87
C LEU A 584 -9.42 25.17 -6.42
N SER A 585 -9.43 24.15 -5.57
CA SER A 585 -8.21 23.58 -5.01
C SER A 585 -7.62 22.48 -5.87
N HIS A 586 -8.46 21.64 -6.49
CA HIS A 586 -8.01 20.46 -7.24
C HIS A 586 -8.69 20.36 -8.62
N HIS A 587 -10.01 20.56 -8.74
CA HIS A 587 -10.73 20.30 -10.00
C HIS A 587 -10.20 21.13 -11.18
N VAL A 588 -10.00 22.44 -10.97
CA VAL A 588 -9.43 23.33 -12.01
C VAL A 588 -8.02 22.95 -12.43
N ALA A 589 -7.31 22.13 -11.64
CA ALA A 589 -5.97 21.62 -11.91
C ALA A 589 -5.97 20.14 -12.34
N GLY A 590 -7.14 19.53 -12.57
CA GLY A 590 -7.29 18.23 -13.22
C GLY A 590 -7.44 17.02 -12.28
N GLY A 591 -7.65 17.22 -10.97
CA GLY A 591 -7.92 16.12 -10.04
C GLY A 591 -9.03 16.48 -9.06
N GLU A 592 -9.42 15.56 -8.18
CA GLU A 592 -10.48 15.80 -7.20
C GLU A 592 -10.00 15.46 -5.78
N ILE A 593 -10.92 15.36 -4.82
CA ILE A 593 -10.56 15.14 -3.41
C ILE A 593 -9.68 13.91 -3.17
N HIS A 594 -9.85 12.83 -3.95
CA HIS A 594 -9.02 11.64 -3.79
C HIS A 594 -7.59 11.98 -4.17
N CYS A 595 -7.35 12.60 -5.34
CA CYS A 595 -6.02 13.09 -5.75
C CYS A 595 -5.36 14.02 -4.70
N GLY A 596 -6.15 14.89 -4.06
CA GLY A 596 -5.70 15.85 -3.04
C GLY A 596 -5.49 15.29 -1.62
N SER A 597 -5.75 14.00 -1.42
CA SER A 597 -5.72 13.37 -0.09
C SER A 597 -5.11 11.98 -0.14
N ASN A 598 -4.97 11.32 1.01
CA ASN A 598 -4.65 9.90 1.09
C ASN A 598 -5.20 9.34 2.42
N THR A 599 -5.15 8.02 2.64
CA THR A 599 -5.60 7.38 3.87
C THR A 599 -4.51 6.49 4.47
N LEU A 600 -4.19 6.71 5.76
CA LEU A 600 -3.53 5.67 6.55
C LEU A 600 -4.61 4.75 7.11
N ARG A 601 -4.49 3.45 6.86
CA ARG A 601 -5.46 2.45 7.30
C ARG A 601 -4.89 1.52 8.37
N GLU A 602 -5.73 0.71 8.98
CA GLU A 602 -5.30 -0.29 9.96
C GLU A 602 -4.36 -1.32 9.33
N THR A 603 -3.29 -1.68 10.06
CA THR A 603 -2.23 -2.57 9.56
C THR A 603 -2.24 -3.94 10.21
N ALA A 604 -3.12 -4.18 11.19
CA ALA A 604 -3.23 -5.45 11.90
C ALA A 604 -3.93 -6.53 11.04
N VAL A 605 -3.37 -6.80 9.87
CA VAL A 605 -3.90 -7.74 8.88
C VAL A 605 -3.11 -9.04 8.94
N LYS A 606 -3.82 -10.17 8.96
CA LYS A 606 -3.24 -11.50 8.95
C LYS A 606 -3.19 -12.04 7.51
N TRP A 607 -2.25 -11.56 6.71
CA TRP A 607 -2.14 -11.93 5.31
C TRP A 607 -1.77 -13.42 5.09
N TRP A 608 -1.32 -14.09 6.14
CA TRP A 608 -0.87 -15.48 6.14
C TRP A 608 -1.98 -16.51 6.42
N GLU A 609 -3.21 -16.06 6.64
CA GLU A 609 -4.41 -16.89 6.87
C GLU A 609 -5.21 -17.19 5.59
#